data_AF-A0A9D2C3X6-F1
#
_entry.id   AF-A0A9D2C3X6-F1
#
_cell.length_a   1.000
_cell.length_b   1.000
_cell.length_c   1.000
_cell.angle_alpha   90.00
_cell.angle_beta   90.00
_cell.angle_gamma   90.00
#
_symmetry.space_group_name_H-M   'P 1'
#
loop_
_entity.id
_entity.type
_entity.pdbx_description
1 polymer ?
#
loop_
_entity_poly.entity_id
_entity_poly.type
_entity_poly.pdbx_seq_one_letter_code
_entity_poly.pdbx_strand_id
1 'polypeptide(L)'
;MKKFSIKFYQHRKIYIGISLAIFAVGIICNLIFGTELDIDFRGGALVEYSYTGTVDQETVDQAIADALGQPVTVTITDGLTDAAGNSTNTLTISLSGSDGISLDDQQAIDDQLAAAYPDSTFEMIQSSSVPPTMGSMFFAKCLVAVGLAAVLLVVYVAFRFRKIGGMSAGVMSLVALFHDVLMVYF
;
A
#
# COMPACT_ATOMS: atom_id res chain seq x y z
N MET A 1 -1.75 -24.94 41.66
CA MET A 1 -1.73 -24.10 40.45
C MET A 1 -2.95 -23.19 40.47
N LYS A 2 -2.79 -21.85 40.52
CA LYS A 2 -3.93 -20.92 40.44
C LYS A 2 -4.54 -21.01 39.05
N LYS A 3 -5.81 -21.42 38.94
CA LYS A 3 -6.54 -21.40 37.66
C LYS A 3 -7.05 -19.97 37.43
N PHE A 4 -6.49 -19.29 36.45
CA PHE A 4 -7.03 -18.02 35.97
C PHE A 4 -8.30 -18.30 35.16
N SER A 5 -9.47 -17.88 35.67
CA SER A 5 -10.74 -18.01 34.97
C SER A 5 -11.15 -16.66 34.38
N ILE A 6 -10.74 -16.38 33.15
CA ILE A 6 -11.14 -15.17 32.42
C ILE A 6 -12.51 -15.42 31.76
N LYS A 7 -13.49 -14.56 32.03
CA LYS A 7 -14.89 -14.74 31.59
C LYS A 7 -15.16 -14.01 30.26
N PHE A 8 -14.53 -14.47 29.17
CA PHE A 8 -14.63 -13.85 27.84
C PHE A 8 -16.08 -13.68 27.35
N TYR A 9 -16.90 -14.72 27.45
CA TYR A 9 -18.28 -14.69 26.96
C TYR A 9 -19.20 -13.72 27.73
N GLN A 10 -18.90 -13.47 29.01
CA GLN A 10 -19.65 -12.54 29.85
C GLN A 10 -19.42 -11.08 29.40
N HIS A 11 -18.19 -10.76 29.01
CA HIS A 11 -17.80 -9.41 28.60
C HIS A 11 -17.85 -9.18 27.08
N ARG A 12 -18.41 -10.11 26.29
CA ARG A 12 -18.46 -10.02 24.82
C ARG A 12 -18.98 -8.69 24.27
N LYS A 13 -19.97 -8.08 24.93
CA LYS A 13 -20.55 -6.80 24.51
C LYS A 13 -19.56 -5.65 24.62
N ILE A 14 -18.68 -5.70 25.63
CA ILE A 14 -17.63 -4.69 25.83
C ILE A 14 -16.59 -4.81 24.71
N TYR A 15 -16.12 -6.02 24.43
CA TYR A 15 -15.13 -6.24 23.37
C TYR A 15 -15.66 -5.90 21.97
N ILE A 16 -16.90 -6.29 21.66
CA ILE A 16 -17.55 -5.90 20.40
C ILE A 16 -17.74 -4.38 20.33
N GLY A 17 -18.12 -3.74 21.44
CA GLY A 17 -18.28 -2.28 21.50
C GLY A 17 -16.97 -1.53 21.26
N ILE A 18 -15.86 -1.97 21.88
CA ILE A 18 -14.53 -1.38 21.67
C ILE A 18 -14.13 -1.50 20.20
N SER A 19 -14.27 -2.69 19.61
CA SER A 19 -13.91 -2.88 18.21
C SER A 19 -14.79 -2.07 17.25
N LEU A 20 -16.10 -1.99 17.48
CA LEU A 20 -16.98 -1.14 16.67
C LEU A 20 -16.63 0.34 16.78
N ALA A 21 -16.20 0.81 17.97
CA ALA A 21 -15.75 2.17 18.14
C ALA A 21 -14.47 2.44 17.32
N ILE A 22 -13.51 1.51 17.32
CA ILE A 22 -12.31 1.62 16.49
C ILE A 22 -12.68 1.65 15.00
N PHE A 23 -13.59 0.78 14.55
CA PHE A 23 -14.09 0.84 13.17
C PHE A 23 -14.75 2.16 12.82
N ALA A 24 -15.55 2.73 13.73
CA ALA A 24 -16.19 4.01 13.48
C ALA A 24 -15.16 5.12 13.29
N VAL A 25 -14.13 5.17 14.14
CA VAL A 25 -13.02 6.14 14.01
C VAL A 25 -12.26 5.90 12.71
N GLY A 26 -11.92 4.65 12.41
CA GLY A 26 -11.26 4.25 11.17
C GLY A 26 -11.99 4.69 9.90
N ILE A 27 -13.30 4.44 9.83
CA ILE A 27 -14.14 4.86 8.71
C ILE A 27 -14.17 6.39 8.60
N ILE A 28 -14.28 7.11 9.72
CA ILE A 28 -14.26 8.59 9.71
C ILE A 28 -12.91 9.10 9.17
N CYS A 29 -11.79 8.55 9.65
CA CYS A 29 -10.46 8.90 9.15
C CYS A 29 -10.36 8.59 7.64
N ASN A 30 -10.82 7.43 7.21
CA ASN A 30 -10.79 7.03 5.80
C ASN A 30 -11.62 7.95 4.90
N LEU A 31 -12.78 8.43 5.36
CA LEU A 31 -13.59 9.38 4.61
C LEU A 31 -12.99 10.79 4.55
N ILE A 32 -12.25 11.21 5.58
CA ILE A 32 -11.61 12.54 5.64
C ILE A 32 -10.30 12.57 4.85
N PHE A 33 -9.44 11.57 5.06
CA PHE A 33 -8.10 11.50 4.46
C PHE A 33 -8.09 10.77 3.12
N GLY A 34 -9.13 9.98 2.81
CA GLY A 34 -9.19 9.17 1.60
C GLY A 34 -8.31 7.92 1.67
N THR A 35 -8.20 7.21 0.55
CA THR A 35 -7.27 6.09 0.39
C THR A 35 -6.60 6.17 -0.97
N GLU A 36 -5.29 6.13 -0.94
CA GLU A 36 -4.45 6.10 -2.12
C GLU A 36 -4.21 4.64 -2.49
N LEU A 37 -4.80 4.25 -3.62
CA LEU A 37 -4.56 2.94 -4.22
C LEU A 37 -3.23 2.97 -4.95
N ASP A 38 -2.47 1.90 -4.80
CA ASP A 38 -1.20 1.69 -5.50
C ASP A 38 -1.34 1.82 -7.04
N ILE A 39 -0.24 2.20 -7.71
CA ILE A 39 -0.18 2.40 -9.16
C ILE A 39 -0.56 1.12 -9.91
N ASP A 40 -0.25 -0.05 -9.36
CA ASP A 40 -0.65 -1.34 -9.91
C ASP A 40 -2.18 -1.51 -10.04
N PHE A 41 -2.96 -0.78 -9.23
CA PHE A 41 -4.43 -0.86 -9.22
C PHE A 41 -5.11 0.31 -9.92
N ARG A 42 -4.51 1.51 -9.90
CA ARG A 42 -5.06 2.71 -10.54
C ARG A 42 -4.52 2.97 -11.95
N GLY A 43 -3.33 2.48 -12.26
CA GLY A 43 -2.53 2.97 -13.38
C GLY A 43 -1.74 4.23 -13.00
N GLY A 44 -0.70 4.50 -13.79
CA GLY A 44 0.23 5.59 -13.54
C GLY A 44 1.59 5.37 -14.20
N ALA A 45 2.57 6.15 -13.79
CA ALA A 45 3.95 6.04 -14.24
C ALA A 45 4.90 5.92 -13.05
N LEU A 46 5.96 5.14 -13.23
CA LEU A 46 7.00 4.94 -12.23
C LEU A 46 8.35 5.23 -12.87
N VAL A 47 9.10 6.15 -12.29
CA VAL A 47 10.47 6.47 -12.69
C VAL A 47 11.42 6.18 -11.55
N GLU A 48 12.49 5.48 -11.86
CA GLU A 48 13.56 5.20 -10.93
C GLU A 48 14.83 5.95 -11.34
N TYR A 49 15.39 6.68 -10.39
CA TYR A 49 16.68 7.36 -10.51
C TYR A 49 17.66 6.78 -9.50
N SER A 50 18.88 6.46 -9.90
CA SER A 50 19.99 6.24 -8.98
C SER A 50 20.66 7.56 -8.66
N TYR A 51 21.01 7.78 -7.40
CA TYR A 51 21.76 8.96 -7.00
C TYR A 51 22.76 8.65 -5.89
N THR A 52 23.72 9.55 -5.72
CA THR A 52 24.70 9.51 -4.64
C THR A 52 24.56 10.76 -3.77
N GLY A 53 24.60 10.57 -2.45
CA GLY A 53 24.46 11.65 -1.47
C GLY A 53 23.21 11.52 -0.58
N THR A 54 22.93 12.57 0.18
CA THR A 54 21.77 12.64 1.08
C THR A 54 20.70 13.52 0.46
N VAL A 55 19.55 12.93 0.19
CA VAL A 55 18.37 13.60 -0.36
C VAL A 55 17.24 13.47 0.64
N ASP A 56 16.53 14.56 0.88
CA ASP A 56 15.35 14.56 1.71
C ASP A 56 14.11 14.22 0.89
N GLN A 57 13.40 13.15 1.28
CA GLN A 57 12.25 12.63 0.55
C GLN A 57 11.11 13.65 0.47
N GLU A 58 10.81 14.34 1.58
CA GLU A 58 9.68 15.29 1.66
C GLU A 58 9.92 16.52 0.78
N THR A 59 11.16 17.02 0.75
CA THR A 59 11.55 18.14 -0.13
C THR A 59 11.44 17.78 -1.60
N VAL A 60 11.84 16.56 -1.99
CA VAL A 60 11.72 16.09 -3.39
C VAL A 60 10.27 15.86 -3.79
N ASP A 61 9.48 15.25 -2.90
CA ASP A 61 8.06 15.00 -3.12
C ASP A 61 7.30 16.31 -3.41
N GLN A 62 7.51 17.34 -2.59
CA GLN A 62 6.91 18.66 -2.80
C GLN A 62 7.40 19.34 -4.07
N ALA A 63 8.71 19.32 -4.33
CA ALA A 63 9.29 19.97 -5.50
C ALA A 63 8.78 19.37 -6.82
N ILE A 64 8.62 18.06 -6.88
CA ILE A 64 8.12 17.34 -8.06
C ILE A 64 6.60 17.50 -8.17
N ALA A 65 5.86 17.43 -7.05
CA ALA A 65 4.42 17.66 -7.05
C ALA A 65 4.06 19.06 -7.58
N ASP A 66 4.82 20.08 -7.17
CA ASP A 66 4.64 21.46 -7.64
C ASP A 66 5.00 21.63 -9.11
N ALA A 67 6.06 20.95 -9.59
CA ALA A 67 6.48 21.03 -10.98
C ALA A 67 5.47 20.39 -11.94
N LEU A 68 4.87 19.26 -11.55
CA LEU A 68 3.94 18.50 -12.38
C LEU A 68 2.47 18.89 -12.14
N GLY A 69 2.18 19.62 -11.08
CA GLY A 69 0.81 20.02 -10.71
C GLY A 69 -0.10 18.84 -10.38
N GLN A 70 0.47 17.69 -10.01
CA GLN A 70 -0.23 16.45 -9.69
C GLN A 70 0.40 15.79 -8.45
N PRO A 71 -0.40 15.05 -7.65
CA PRO A 71 0.14 14.32 -6.52
C PRO A 71 1.09 13.23 -7.01
N VAL A 72 2.32 13.28 -6.52
CA VAL A 72 3.33 12.23 -6.70
C VAL A 72 3.61 11.58 -5.36
N THR A 73 4.14 10.37 -5.40
CA THR A 73 4.68 9.71 -4.22
C THR A 73 6.13 9.38 -4.49
N VAL A 74 7.02 10.02 -3.76
CA VAL A 74 8.45 9.73 -3.82
C VAL A 74 8.82 8.74 -2.73
N THR A 75 9.54 7.67 -3.09
CA THR A 75 10.11 6.70 -2.15
C THR A 75 11.61 6.64 -2.34
N ILE A 76 12.37 6.81 -1.25
CA ILE A 76 13.82 6.61 -1.25
C ILE A 76 14.11 5.21 -0.72
N THR A 77 14.90 4.45 -1.47
CA THR A 77 15.45 3.17 -1.04
C THR A 77 16.96 3.31 -0.89
N ASP A 78 17.45 3.20 0.34
CA ASP A 78 18.88 3.16 0.62
C ASP A 78 19.49 1.90 0.00
N GLY A 79 20.49 2.09 -0.86
CA GLY A 79 21.16 0.98 -1.51
C GLY A 79 22.41 0.52 -0.77
N LEU A 80 23.15 -0.39 -1.41
CA LEU A 80 24.36 -0.96 -0.83
C LEU A 80 25.47 0.10 -0.79
N THR A 81 26.04 0.30 0.39
CA THR A 81 27.25 1.10 0.55
C THR A 81 28.45 0.26 0.11
N ASP A 82 29.20 0.75 -0.86
CA ASP A 82 30.40 0.07 -1.34
C ASP A 82 31.52 0.07 -0.27
N ALA A 83 32.57 -0.72 -0.49
CA ALA A 83 33.70 -0.79 0.42
C ALA A 83 34.52 0.52 0.50
N ALA A 84 34.27 1.47 -0.41
CA ALA A 84 34.87 2.81 -0.45
C ALA A 84 34.02 3.87 0.28
N GLY A 85 32.85 3.50 0.82
CA GLY A 85 31.94 4.38 1.54
C GLY A 85 30.96 5.16 0.66
N ASN A 86 30.84 4.83 -0.63
CA ASN A 86 29.83 5.43 -1.51
C ASN A 86 28.53 4.63 -1.41
N SER A 87 27.44 5.31 -1.06
CA SER A 87 26.09 4.73 -1.06
C SER A 87 25.40 5.14 -2.37
N THR A 88 25.05 4.16 -3.20
CA THR A 88 24.18 4.36 -4.35
C THR A 88 22.74 4.12 -3.89
N ASN A 89 21.94 5.17 -3.84
CA ASN A 89 20.55 5.11 -3.42
C ASN A 89 19.63 5.16 -4.64
N THR A 90 18.41 4.64 -4.49
CA THR A 90 17.39 4.67 -5.54
C THR A 90 16.24 5.58 -5.09
N LEU A 91 15.89 6.52 -5.95
CA LEU A 91 14.72 7.39 -5.84
C LEU A 91 13.65 6.86 -6.81
N THR A 92 12.54 6.38 -6.28
CA THR A 92 11.40 5.93 -7.07
C THR A 92 10.30 6.99 -6.99
N ILE A 93 9.94 7.57 -8.13
CA ILE A 93 8.88 8.56 -8.28
C ILE A 93 7.66 7.86 -8.88
N SER A 94 6.58 7.85 -8.13
CA SER A 94 5.31 7.21 -8.48
C SER A 94 4.28 8.29 -8.81
N LEU A 95 3.85 8.36 -10.07
CA LEU A 95 2.85 9.30 -10.54
C LEU A 95 1.52 8.58 -10.70
N SER A 96 0.53 8.99 -9.91
CA SER A 96 -0.82 8.46 -10.01
C SER A 96 -1.57 9.17 -11.14
N GLY A 97 -1.95 8.47 -12.21
CA GLY A 97 -2.54 9.14 -13.37
C GLY A 97 -2.96 8.23 -14.51
N SER A 98 -3.65 8.81 -15.50
CA SER A 98 -4.13 8.07 -16.67
C SER A 98 -3.11 7.85 -17.77
N ASP A 99 -2.08 8.69 -17.77
CA ASP A 99 -1.14 8.83 -18.85
C ASP A 99 0.25 8.41 -18.37
N GLY A 100 1.06 7.87 -19.28
CA GLY A 100 2.47 7.63 -19.00
C GLY A 100 3.21 8.96 -18.83
N ILE A 101 4.47 8.90 -18.41
CA ILE A 101 5.31 10.10 -18.36
C ILE A 101 5.56 10.63 -19.77
N SER A 102 5.30 11.92 -19.97
CA SER A 102 5.72 12.62 -21.18
C SER A 102 7.19 13.02 -21.08
N LEU A 103 7.82 13.28 -22.23
CA LEU A 103 9.19 13.79 -22.25
C LEU A 103 9.32 15.15 -21.55
N ASP A 104 8.27 15.98 -21.62
CA ASP A 104 8.23 17.29 -20.98
C ASP A 104 8.17 17.15 -19.46
N ASP A 105 7.37 16.20 -18.94
CA ASP A 105 7.31 15.90 -17.50
C ASP A 105 8.63 15.34 -16.99
N GLN A 106 9.25 14.45 -17.77
CA GLN A 106 10.56 13.89 -17.44
C GLN A 106 11.64 14.98 -17.38
N GLN A 107 11.64 15.89 -18.35
CA GLN A 107 12.58 17.01 -18.36
C GLN A 107 12.34 17.96 -17.19
N ALA A 108 11.08 18.21 -16.81
CA ALA A 108 10.75 19.01 -15.64
C ALA A 108 11.24 18.36 -14.34
N ILE A 109 11.13 17.03 -14.20
CA ILE A 109 11.68 16.28 -13.07
C ILE A 109 13.21 16.41 -13.04
N ASP A 110 13.87 16.20 -14.18
CA ASP A 110 15.34 16.26 -14.29
C ASP A 110 15.88 17.66 -13.94
N ASP A 111 15.26 18.72 -14.48
CA ASP A 111 15.62 20.10 -14.21
C ASP A 111 15.45 20.44 -12.72
N GLN A 112 14.39 19.92 -12.09
CA GLN A 112 14.10 20.22 -10.70
C GLN A 112 14.99 19.44 -9.72
N LEU A 113 15.33 18.19 -10.04
CA LEU A 113 16.32 17.41 -9.28
C LEU A 113 17.71 18.07 -9.38
N ALA A 114 18.11 18.54 -10.57
CA ALA A 114 19.36 19.24 -10.77
C ALA A 114 19.42 20.60 -10.04
N ALA A 115 18.30 21.33 -9.98
CA ALA A 115 18.20 22.60 -9.26
C ALA A 115 18.21 22.42 -7.74
N ALA A 116 17.53 21.40 -7.23
CA ALA A 116 17.43 21.13 -5.79
C ALA A 116 18.72 20.51 -5.22
N TYR A 117 19.43 19.71 -6.01
CA TYR A 117 20.61 18.97 -5.57
C TYR A 117 21.74 19.05 -6.62
N PRO A 118 22.41 20.21 -6.76
CA PRO A 118 23.47 20.41 -7.75
C PRO A 118 24.72 19.54 -7.50
N ASP A 119 24.88 19.02 -6.28
CA ASP A 119 26.00 18.17 -5.87
C ASP A 119 25.72 16.66 -6.02
N SER A 120 24.48 16.27 -6.35
CA SER A 120 24.08 14.88 -6.53
C SER A 120 23.86 14.56 -8.02
N THR A 121 24.52 13.52 -8.52
CA THR A 121 24.28 13.02 -9.88
C THR A 121 23.10 12.06 -9.85
N PHE A 122 22.00 12.44 -10.49
CA PHE A 122 20.86 11.56 -10.74
C PHE A 122 21.00 10.91 -12.11
N GLU A 123 20.95 9.58 -12.16
CA GLU A 123 20.89 8.82 -13.40
C GLU A 123 19.58 8.02 -13.44
N MET A 124 18.80 8.18 -14.51
CA MET A 124 17.59 7.39 -14.69
C MET A 124 17.94 5.92 -14.95
N ILE A 125 17.43 5.04 -14.09
CA ILE A 125 17.58 3.59 -14.21
C ILE A 125 16.46 3.02 -15.09
N GLN A 126 15.22 3.41 -14.80
CA GLN A 126 14.04 2.84 -15.41
C GLN A 126 12.90 3.85 -15.46
N SER A 127 12.15 3.83 -16.55
CA SER A 127 10.83 4.45 -16.63
C SER A 127 9.84 3.40 -17.12
N SER A 128 8.76 3.23 -16.37
CA SER A 128 7.68 2.30 -16.69
C SER A 128 6.34 3.01 -16.53
N SER A 129 5.34 2.58 -17.30
CA SER A 129 4.00 3.12 -17.20
C SER A 129 2.98 2.00 -17.29
N VAL A 130 2.01 2.04 -16.38
CA VAL A 130 0.91 1.09 -16.30
C VAL A 130 -0.36 1.81 -16.75
N PRO A 131 -0.94 1.44 -17.89
CA PRO A 131 -2.20 2.03 -18.33
C PRO A 131 -3.33 1.77 -17.30
N PRO A 132 -4.23 2.73 -17.03
CA PRO A 132 -5.34 2.56 -16.08
C PRO A 132 -6.27 1.41 -16.39
N THR A 133 -6.43 1.10 -17.68
CA THR A 133 -7.22 -0.05 -18.13
C THR A 133 -6.61 -1.36 -17.65
N MET A 134 -5.27 -1.47 -17.65
CA MET A 134 -4.56 -2.62 -17.13
C MET A 134 -4.65 -2.70 -15.61
N GLY A 135 -4.46 -1.57 -14.91
CA GLY A 135 -4.58 -1.50 -13.45
C GLY A 135 -5.97 -1.90 -12.95
N SER A 136 -7.03 -1.35 -13.54
CA SER A 136 -8.42 -1.70 -13.19
C SER A 136 -8.78 -3.16 -13.51
N MET A 137 -8.27 -3.70 -14.63
CA MET A 137 -8.42 -5.13 -14.94
C MET A 137 -7.67 -6.02 -13.95
N PHE A 138 -6.47 -5.62 -13.53
CA PHE A 138 -5.69 -6.32 -12.52
C PHE A 138 -6.39 -6.29 -11.16
N PHE A 139 -6.89 -5.14 -10.73
CA PHE A 139 -7.68 -4.99 -9.50
C PHE A 139 -8.91 -5.91 -9.50
N ALA A 140 -9.66 -5.96 -10.61
CA ALA A 140 -10.80 -6.86 -10.75
C ALA A 140 -10.39 -8.34 -10.65
N LYS A 141 -9.26 -8.74 -11.26
CA LYS A 141 -8.73 -10.11 -11.15
C LYS A 141 -8.33 -10.46 -9.72
N CYS A 142 -7.69 -9.55 -9.00
CA CYS A 142 -7.37 -9.72 -7.57
C CYS A 142 -8.64 -9.91 -6.73
N LEU A 143 -9.68 -9.13 -6.98
CA LEU A 143 -10.95 -9.26 -6.26
C LEU A 143 -11.60 -10.64 -6.51
N VAL A 144 -11.58 -11.12 -7.76
CA VAL A 144 -12.06 -12.47 -8.11
C VAL A 144 -11.21 -13.54 -7.41
N ALA A 145 -9.89 -13.39 -7.38
CA ALA A 145 -8.99 -14.34 -6.72
C ALA A 145 -9.25 -14.41 -5.21
N VAL A 146 -9.43 -13.27 -4.54
CA VAL A 146 -9.77 -13.19 -3.11
C VAL A 146 -11.13 -13.85 -2.85
N GLY A 147 -12.13 -13.57 -3.69
CA GLY A 147 -13.45 -14.20 -3.58
C GLY A 147 -13.39 -15.73 -3.70
N LEU A 148 -12.62 -16.23 -4.67
CA LEU A 148 -12.42 -17.67 -4.87
C LEU A 148 -11.67 -18.30 -3.69
N ALA A 149 -10.61 -17.65 -3.20
CA ALA A 149 -9.87 -18.09 -2.02
C ALA A 149 -10.76 -18.15 -0.77
N ALA A 150 -11.63 -17.16 -0.56
CA ALA A 150 -12.59 -17.14 0.54
C ALA A 150 -13.55 -18.33 0.48
N VAL A 151 -14.08 -18.66 -0.71
CA VAL A 151 -14.94 -19.83 -0.89
C VAL A 151 -14.19 -21.13 -0.59
N LEU A 152 -12.98 -21.29 -1.11
CA LEU A 152 -12.15 -22.48 -0.84
C LEU A 152 -11.82 -22.62 0.65
N LEU A 153 -11.53 -21.51 1.33
CA LEU A 153 -11.29 -21.49 2.77
C LEU A 153 -12.53 -21.94 3.54
N VAL A 154 -13.71 -21.41 3.22
CA VAL A 154 -14.96 -21.82 3.87
C VAL A 154 -15.22 -23.31 3.64
N VAL A 155 -15.05 -23.82 2.42
CA VAL A 155 -15.22 -25.25 2.10
C VAL A 155 -14.24 -26.10 2.90
N TYR A 156 -12.97 -25.70 2.94
CA TYR A 156 -11.94 -26.40 3.69
C TYR A 156 -12.26 -26.47 5.20
N VAL A 157 -12.56 -25.32 5.82
CA VAL A 157 -12.89 -25.25 7.25
C VAL A 157 -14.18 -26.03 7.54
N ALA A 158 -15.17 -25.93 6.67
CA ALA A 158 -16.42 -26.67 6.81
C ALA A 158 -16.22 -28.19 6.79
N PHE A 159 -15.39 -28.68 5.88
CA PHE A 159 -15.02 -30.10 5.84
C PHE A 159 -14.16 -30.50 7.05
N ARG A 160 -13.17 -29.68 7.38
CA ARG A 160 -12.22 -29.93 8.48
C ARG A 160 -12.89 -30.02 9.84
N PHE A 161 -13.92 -29.19 10.10
CA PHE A 161 -14.64 -29.10 11.36
C PHE A 161 -16.06 -29.67 11.30
N ARG A 162 -16.31 -30.60 10.37
CA ARG A 162 -17.64 -31.20 10.15
C ARG A 162 -18.29 -31.79 11.42
N LYS A 163 -17.50 -32.22 12.41
CA LYS A 163 -18.01 -32.79 13.68
C LYS A 163 -18.43 -31.77 14.75
N ILE A 164 -18.03 -30.50 14.65
CA ILE A 164 -18.18 -29.50 15.74
C ILE A 164 -19.03 -28.29 15.31
N GLY A 165 -19.20 -28.08 14.01
CA GLY A 165 -20.01 -26.97 13.48
C GLY A 165 -19.92 -26.80 11.97
N GLY A 166 -18.92 -27.41 11.32
CA GLY A 166 -18.79 -27.46 9.86
C GLY A 166 -18.93 -26.09 9.21
N MET A 167 -20.00 -25.90 8.43
CA MET A 167 -20.29 -24.67 7.68
C MET A 167 -20.33 -23.42 8.57
N SER A 168 -20.87 -23.49 9.80
CA SER A 168 -20.93 -22.33 10.67
C SER A 168 -19.55 -21.88 11.15
N ALA A 169 -18.64 -22.84 11.39
CA ALA A 169 -17.25 -22.55 11.71
C ALA A 169 -16.51 -21.93 10.52
N GLY A 170 -16.77 -22.42 9.30
CA GLY A 170 -16.24 -21.85 8.06
C GLY A 170 -16.63 -20.39 7.88
N VAL A 171 -17.93 -20.09 7.94
CA VAL A 171 -18.43 -18.72 7.77
C VAL A 171 -17.93 -17.80 8.89
N MET A 172 -17.97 -18.24 10.15
CA MET A 172 -17.46 -17.41 11.26
C MET A 172 -15.96 -17.16 11.18
N SER A 173 -15.17 -18.11 10.66
CA SER A 173 -13.74 -17.89 10.44
C SER A 173 -13.48 -16.82 9.38
N LEU A 174 -14.31 -16.78 8.33
CA LEU A 174 -14.22 -15.75 7.30
C LEU A 174 -14.62 -14.38 7.87
N VAL A 175 -15.68 -14.31 8.68
CA VAL A 175 -16.10 -13.06 9.35
C VAL A 175 -15.00 -12.53 10.28
N ALA A 176 -14.35 -13.42 11.04
CA ALA A 176 -13.23 -13.05 11.91
C ALA A 176 -12.04 -12.55 11.08
N LEU A 177 -11.72 -13.19 9.95
CA LEU A 177 -10.65 -12.74 9.08
C LEU A 177 -10.93 -11.35 8.48
N PHE A 178 -12.17 -11.10 8.01
CA PHE A 178 -12.56 -9.79 7.52
C PHE A 178 -12.47 -8.72 8.61
N HIS A 179 -12.87 -9.07 9.83
CA HIS A 179 -12.75 -8.19 10.99
C HIS A 179 -11.28 -7.81 11.24
N ASP A 180 -10.38 -8.79 11.30
CA ASP A 180 -8.95 -8.56 11.53
C ASP A 180 -8.34 -7.71 10.39
N VAL A 181 -8.67 -8.00 9.14
CA VAL A 181 -8.18 -7.22 7.98
C VAL A 181 -8.65 -5.77 8.05
N LEU A 182 -9.93 -5.53 8.36
CA LEU A 182 -10.44 -4.17 8.50
C LEU A 182 -9.76 -3.44 9.68
N MET A 183 -9.49 -4.13 10.79
CA MET A 183 -8.85 -3.54 11.97
C MET A 183 -7.39 -3.16 11.70
N VAL A 184 -6.71 -3.84 10.79
CA VAL A 184 -5.35 -3.51 10.36
C VAL A 184 -5.34 -2.42 9.29
N TYR A 185 -6.37 -2.39 8.46
CA TYR A 185 -6.50 -1.41 7.38
C TYR A 185 -6.78 0.01 7.90
N PHE A 186 -7.64 0.15 8.92
CA PHE A 186 -7.96 1.42 9.55
C PHE A 186 -6.97 1.81 10.64
#